data_AF-A0A529XR36-F1
#
_entry.id   AF-A0A529XR36-F1
#
_cell.length_a   1.000
_cell.length_b   1.000
_cell.length_c   1.000
_cell.angle_alpha   90.00
_cell.angle_beta   90.00
_cell.angle_gamma   90.00
#
_symmetry.space_group_name_H-M   'P 1'
#
loop_
_entity.id
_entity.type
_entity.pdbx_description
1 polymer ?
#
loop_
_entity_poly.entity_id
_entity_poly.type
_entity_poly.pdbx_seq_one_letter_code
_entity_poly.pdbx_strand_id
1 'polypeptide(L)'
;FKRALLAAMRAKWITILVTAGLFAAALAGARLIPQQFFPSSDRPELLVDLKLQDNASILATNEVVQQFDEIVAADPDVEHFSTYVGQGAIRFYLPLDVALPNPFFAQSVIVTKGLK
;
A
#
# COMPACT_ATOMS: atom_id res chain seq x y z
N PHE A 1 -26.52 -37.96 -6.63
CA PHE A 1 -25.25 -38.72 -6.51
C PHE A 1 -25.18 -39.95 -7.41
N LYS A 2 -25.97 -41.03 -7.18
CA LYS A 2 -25.90 -42.30 -7.95
C LYS A 2 -25.97 -42.14 -9.48
N ARG A 3 -26.86 -41.27 -9.99
CA ARG A 3 -26.98 -40.98 -11.43
C ARG A 3 -25.75 -40.31 -12.03
N ALA A 4 -25.16 -39.34 -11.32
CA ALA A 4 -23.95 -38.63 -11.76
C ALA A 4 -22.72 -39.56 -11.78
N LEU A 5 -22.58 -40.42 -10.76
CA LEU A 5 -21.52 -41.42 -10.71
C LEU A 5 -21.60 -42.39 -11.91
N LEU A 6 -22.78 -42.94 -12.19
CA LEU A 6 -22.97 -43.87 -13.32
C LEU A 6 -22.72 -43.20 -14.67
N ALA A 7 -23.08 -41.92 -14.81
CA ALA A 7 -22.77 -41.14 -16.02
C ALA A 7 -21.26 -40.93 -16.19
N ALA A 8 -20.55 -40.56 -15.13
CA ALA A 8 -19.10 -40.36 -15.14
C ALA A 8 -18.32 -41.66 -15.43
N MET A 9 -18.79 -42.81 -14.91
CA MET A 9 -18.20 -44.12 -15.18
C MET A 9 -18.40 -44.58 -16.62
N ARG A 10 -19.59 -44.33 -17.19
CA ARG A 10 -19.88 -44.68 -18.60
C ARG A 10 -19.07 -43.82 -19.58
N ALA A 11 -18.85 -42.55 -19.24
CA ALA A 11 -18.10 -41.60 -20.05
C ALA A 11 -16.63 -41.46 -19.63
N LYS A 12 -15.95 -42.58 -19.32
CA LYS A 12 -14.60 -42.59 -18.71
C LYS A 12 -13.57 -41.68 -19.40
N TRP A 13 -13.55 -41.65 -20.73
CA TRP A 13 -12.62 -40.79 -21.49
C TRP A 13 -12.95 -39.31 -21.38
N ILE A 14 -14.24 -38.96 -21.34
CA ILE A 14 -14.70 -37.59 -21.13
C ILE A 14 -14.31 -37.14 -19.72
N THR A 15 -14.52 -37.97 -18.71
CA THR A 15 -14.13 -37.68 -17.32
C THR A 15 -12.62 -37.41 -17.20
N ILE A 16 -11.79 -38.22 -17.87
CA ILE A 16 -10.32 -38.03 -17.90
C ILE A 16 -9.95 -36.70 -18.58
N LEU A 17 -10.51 -36.43 -19.77
CA LEU A 17 -10.22 -35.20 -20.52
C LEU A 17 -10.66 -33.94 -19.76
N VAL A 18 -11.84 -33.96 -19.13
CA VAL A 18 -12.33 -32.85 -18.32
C VAL A 18 -11.41 -32.62 -17.12
N THR A 19 -10.98 -33.69 -16.44
CA THR A 19 -10.08 -33.58 -15.28
C THR A 19 -8.73 -32.99 -15.69
N ALA A 20 -8.15 -33.51 -16.78
CA ALA A 20 -6.88 -33.01 -17.31
C ALA A 20 -7.00 -31.55 -17.80
N GLY A 21 -8.12 -31.20 -18.44
CA GLY A 21 -8.39 -29.85 -18.91
C GLY A 21 -8.54 -28.84 -17.76
N LEU A 22 -9.28 -29.21 -16.71
CA LEU A 22 -9.40 -28.39 -15.50
C LEU A 22 -8.05 -28.21 -14.80
N PHE A 23 -7.23 -29.25 -14.75
CA PHE A 23 -5.88 -29.17 -14.16
C PHE A 23 -4.96 -28.25 -14.97
N ALA A 24 -4.96 -28.37 -16.30
CA ALA A 24 -4.21 -27.47 -17.18
C ALA A 24 -4.68 -26.02 -17.05
N ALA A 25 -6.00 -25.79 -16.97
CA ALA A 25 -6.57 -24.47 -16.74
C ALA A 25 -6.16 -23.89 -15.38
N ALA A 26 -6.13 -24.70 -14.32
CA ALA A 26 -5.64 -24.29 -13.00
C ALA A 26 -4.16 -23.89 -13.04
N LEU A 27 -3.30 -24.64 -13.72
CA LEU A 27 -1.89 -24.29 -13.91
C LEU A 27 -1.70 -23.00 -14.71
N ALA A 28 -2.50 -22.80 -15.76
CA ALA A 28 -2.47 -21.57 -16.54
C ALA A 28 -2.95 -20.37 -15.68
N GLY A 29 -4.02 -20.54 -14.93
CA GLY A 29 -4.56 -19.52 -14.02
C GLY A 29 -3.65 -19.19 -12.85
N ALA A 30 -2.88 -20.16 -12.34
CA ALA A 30 -1.94 -19.94 -11.25
C ALA A 30 -0.87 -18.89 -11.59
N ARG A 31 -0.52 -18.73 -12.88
CA ARG A 31 0.43 -17.68 -13.34
C ARG A 31 -0.15 -16.27 -13.25
N LEU A 32 -1.47 -16.13 -13.15
CA LEU A 32 -2.15 -14.85 -13.02
C LEU A 32 -2.29 -14.41 -11.56
N ILE A 33 -1.97 -15.28 -10.60
CA ILE A 33 -2.06 -14.96 -9.18
C ILE A 33 -0.83 -14.12 -8.81
N PRO A 34 -1.02 -12.86 -8.39
CA PRO A 34 0.09 -12.03 -7.93
C PRO A 34 0.71 -12.65 -6.67
N GLN A 35 2.03 -12.74 -6.63
CA GLN A 35 2.77 -13.20 -5.45
C GLN A 35 3.14 -12.00 -4.60
N GLN A 36 2.56 -11.92 -3.40
CA GLN A 36 2.89 -10.90 -2.41
C GLN A 36 3.53 -11.57 -1.19
N PHE A 37 4.68 -11.06 -0.74
CA PHE A 37 5.37 -11.58 0.44
C PHE A 37 4.70 -11.10 1.75
N PHE A 38 4.19 -9.87 1.73
CA PHE A 38 3.35 -9.29 2.78
C PHE A 38 2.06 -8.74 2.16
N PRO A 39 0.92 -8.83 2.86
CA PRO A 39 -0.29 -8.13 2.44
C PRO A 39 -0.06 -6.61 2.46
N SER A 40 -0.86 -5.86 1.69
CA SER A 40 -0.92 -4.42 1.85
C SER A 40 -1.29 -4.08 3.29
N SER A 41 -0.57 -3.13 3.90
CA SER A 41 -1.02 -2.55 5.16
C SER A 41 -2.08 -1.51 4.83
N ASP A 42 -3.34 -1.82 5.13
CA ASP A 42 -4.49 -0.95 4.87
C ASP A 42 -4.56 0.19 5.91
N ARG A 43 -3.43 0.87 6.11
CA ARG A 43 -3.25 1.92 7.10
C ARG A 43 -3.83 3.22 6.59
N PRO A 44 -4.61 3.95 7.41
CA PRO A 44 -5.07 5.29 7.04
C PRO A 44 -3.95 6.33 7.07
N GLU A 45 -2.73 5.94 7.47
CA GLU A 45 -1.57 6.82 7.57
C GLU A 45 -0.85 6.98 6.21
N LEU A 46 -0.65 8.24 5.81
CA LEU A 46 0.19 8.65 4.69
C LEU A 46 1.40 9.42 5.20
N LEU A 47 2.55 9.19 4.57
CA LEU A 47 3.79 9.88 4.89
C LEU A 47 4.22 10.70 3.70
N VAL A 48 4.52 11.97 3.94
CA VAL A 48 4.95 12.90 2.91
C VAL A 48 6.30 13.48 3.30
N ASP A 49 7.29 13.24 2.44
CA ASP A 49 8.64 13.77 2.59
C ASP A 49 8.80 15.05 1.77
N LEU A 50 9.09 16.15 2.47
CA LEU A 50 9.35 17.47 1.90
C LEU A 50 10.86 17.69 1.91
N LYS A 51 11.49 17.54 0.73
CA LYS A 51 12.94 17.73 0.57
C LYS A 51 13.23 18.93 -0.34
N LEU A 52 13.82 19.96 0.24
CA LEU A 52 14.35 21.12 -0.49
C LEU A 52 15.78 20.82 -0.99
N GLN A 53 16.38 21.78 -1.69
CA GLN A 53 17.80 21.71 -2.02
C GLN A 53 18.66 21.62 -0.75
N ASP A 54 19.75 20.84 -0.79
CA ASP A 54 20.56 20.52 0.39
C ASP A 54 21.18 21.75 1.10
N ASN A 55 21.23 22.91 0.46
CA ASN A 55 21.72 24.18 1.02
C ASN A 55 20.61 25.07 1.62
N ALA A 56 19.34 24.63 1.60
CA ALA A 56 18.22 25.39 2.12
C ALA A 56 18.31 25.54 3.65
N SER A 57 17.90 26.71 4.13
CA SER A 57 17.82 26.97 5.57
C SER A 57 16.57 26.33 6.18
N ILE A 58 16.59 26.10 7.49
CA ILE A 58 15.43 25.60 8.23
C ILE A 58 14.21 26.53 8.10
N LEU A 59 14.43 27.84 7.94
CA LEU A 59 13.38 28.83 7.76
C LEU A 59 12.70 28.65 6.40
N ALA A 60 13.48 28.42 5.33
CA ALA A 60 12.93 28.15 4.01
C ALA A 60 12.11 26.86 3.98
N THR A 61 12.59 25.80 4.65
CA THR A 61 11.82 24.55 4.81
C THR A 61 10.53 24.79 5.58
N ASN A 62 10.57 25.59 6.64
CA ASN A 62 9.39 25.92 7.44
C ASN A 62 8.34 26.72 6.64
N GLU A 63 8.76 27.64 5.76
CA GLU A 63 7.84 28.35 4.86
C GLU A 63 7.12 27.41 3.89
N VAL A 64 7.83 26.44 3.31
CA VAL A 64 7.24 25.42 2.43
C VAL A 64 6.29 24.51 3.21
N VAL A 65 6.69 24.13 4.43
CA VAL A 65 5.84 23.32 5.32
C VAL A 65 4.54 24.05 5.66
N GLN A 66 4.57 25.35 5.95
CA GLN A 66 3.35 26.11 6.22
C GLN A 66 2.37 26.11 5.05
N GLN A 67 2.88 26.31 3.82
CA GLN A 67 2.06 26.23 2.61
C GLN A 67 1.48 24.82 2.41
N PHE A 68 2.27 23.79 2.69
CA PHE A 68 1.82 22.41 2.62
C PHE A 68 0.74 22.10 3.67
N ASP A 69 0.95 22.52 4.92
CA ASP A 69 0.01 22.31 6.02
C ASP A 69 -1.33 23.01 5.75
N GLU A 70 -1.33 24.19 5.11
CA GLU A 70 -2.56 24.88 4.68
C GLU A 70 -3.36 24.05 3.66
N ILE A 71 -2.68 23.42 2.70
CA ILE A 71 -3.31 22.57 1.68
C ILE A 71 -3.90 21.31 2.33
N VAL A 72 -3.12 20.64 3.20
CA VAL A 72 -3.55 19.42 3.89
C VAL A 72 -4.71 19.69 4.85
N ALA A 73 -4.69 20.82 5.57
CA ALA A 73 -5.76 21.20 6.48
C ALA A 73 -7.09 21.50 5.76
N ALA A 74 -7.06 21.88 4.48
CA ALA A 74 -8.24 22.15 3.68
C ALA A 74 -8.91 20.87 3.13
N ASP A 75 -8.23 19.72 3.20
CA ASP A 75 -8.73 18.47 2.63
C ASP A 75 -9.74 17.77 3.58
N PRO A 76 -10.98 17.51 3.13
CA PRO A 76 -11.99 16.87 3.97
C PRO A 76 -11.71 15.40 4.31
N ASP A 77 -10.81 14.72 3.60
CA ASP A 77 -10.46 13.32 3.84
C ASP A 77 -9.38 13.16 4.93
N VAL A 78 -8.76 14.27 5.35
CA VAL A 78 -7.81 14.31 6.45
C VAL A 78 -8.55 14.34 7.79
N GLU A 79 -8.16 13.47 8.72
CA GLU A 79 -8.65 13.47 10.10
C GLU A 79 -7.75 14.32 10.98
N HIS A 80 -6.44 14.08 10.93
CA HIS A 80 -5.42 14.86 11.60
C HIS A 80 -4.06 14.65 10.93
N PHE A 81 -3.14 15.57 11.15
CA PHE A 81 -1.77 15.46 10.65
C PHE A 81 -0.78 16.06 11.64
N SER A 82 0.49 15.72 11.46
CA SER A 82 1.60 16.30 12.23
C SER A 82 2.84 16.39 11.36
N THR A 83 3.45 17.57 11.32
CA THR A 83 4.63 17.83 10.48
C THR A 83 5.86 18.05 11.35
N TYR A 84 6.95 17.37 11.00
CA TYR A 84 8.26 17.45 11.65
C TYR A 84 9.21 18.23 10.75
N VAL A 85 9.61 19.43 11.17
CA VAL A 85 10.52 20.29 10.40
C VAL A 85 11.95 20.09 10.86
N GLY A 86 12.87 19.85 9.92
CA GLY A 86 14.28 19.66 10.20
C GLY A 86 14.68 18.23 10.55
N GLN A 87 13.74 17.28 10.58
CA GLN A 87 13.96 15.88 10.95
C GLN A 87 12.80 14.99 10.50
N GLY A 88 13.02 13.67 10.47
CA GLY A 88 11.95 12.70 10.25
C GLY A 88 10.99 12.57 11.44
N ALA A 89 9.83 11.99 11.17
CA ALA A 89 8.87 11.61 12.20
C ALA A 89 9.46 10.56 13.16
N ILE A 90 8.97 10.56 14.39
CA ILE A 90 9.36 9.56 15.38
C ILE A 90 8.94 8.17 14.88
N ARG A 91 9.83 7.19 15.00
CA ARG A 91 9.54 5.80 14.59
C ARG A 91 8.36 5.22 15.37
N PHE A 92 7.19 5.17 14.75
CA PHE A 92 5.97 4.60 15.35
C PHE A 92 5.57 3.24 14.75
N TYR A 93 6.17 2.84 13.63
CA TYR A 93 5.99 1.51 13.04
C TYR A 93 7.32 0.97 12.49
N LEU A 94 7.45 -0.36 12.50
CA LEU A 94 8.73 -1.03 12.29
C LEU A 94 9.42 -0.69 10.96
N PRO A 95 8.74 -0.63 9.80
CA PRO A 95 9.40 -0.31 8.53
C PRO A 95 9.58 1.19 8.24
N LEU A 96 9.17 2.11 9.13
CA LEU A 96 9.38 3.55 8.89
C LEU A 96 10.87 3.87 8.75
N ASP A 97 11.28 4.49 7.65
CA ASP A 97 12.63 5.00 7.53
C ASP A 97 12.79 6.27 8.38
N VAL A 98 13.87 6.34 9.16
CA VAL A 98 14.11 7.46 10.07
C VAL A 98 15.16 8.35 9.44
N ALA A 99 14.69 9.45 8.85
CA ALA A 99 15.56 10.46 8.28
C ALA A 99 16.36 11.18 9.38
N LEU A 100 17.65 11.38 9.12
CA LEU A 100 18.53 12.16 10.00
C LEU A 100 18.08 13.63 10.04
N PRO A 101 18.33 14.35 11.16
CA PRO A 101 18.06 15.78 11.23
C PRO A 101 18.82 16.57 10.16
N ASN A 102 18.08 17.29 9.31
CA ASN A 102 18.60 18.08 8.20
C ASN A 102 17.75 19.35 8.02
N PRO A 103 18.36 20.55 7.87
CA PRO A 103 17.60 21.80 7.78
C PRO A 103 16.73 21.93 6.52
N PHE A 104 17.06 21.19 5.45
CA PHE A 104 16.36 21.17 4.16
C PHE A 104 15.28 20.09 4.06
N PHE A 105 14.97 19.39 5.17
CA PHE A 105 14.06 18.26 5.18
C PHE A 105 12.93 18.46 6.19
N ALA A 106 11.72 18.03 5.82
CA ALA A 106 10.60 17.88 6.73
C ALA A 106 9.80 16.63 6.35
N GLN A 107 9.12 16.04 7.33
CA GLN A 107 8.25 14.89 7.11
C GLN A 107 6.90 15.11 7.76
N SER A 108 5.82 14.92 7.00
CA SER A 108 4.45 15.00 7.50
C SER A 108 3.82 13.63 7.60
N VAL A 109 3.16 13.37 8.73
CA VAL A 109 2.35 12.17 8.97
C VAL A 109 0.89 12.60 8.91
N ILE A 110 0.15 12.10 7.92
CA ILE A 110 -1.24 12.44 7.68
C ILE A 110 -2.09 11.21 7.96
N VAL A 111 -3.07 11.33 8.85
CA VAL A 111 -4.05 10.29 9.11
C VAL A 111 -5.34 10.64 8.39
N THR A 112 -5.73 9.77 7.46
CA THR A 112 -6.95 9.91 6.68
C THR A 112 -8.14 9.24 7.39
N LYS A 113 -9.36 9.59 6.99
CA LYS A 113 -10.59 8.94 7.50
C LYS A 113 -10.75 7.49 7.02
N GLY A 114 -9.80 6.96 6.26
CA GLY A 114 -9.81 5.62 5.70
C GLY A 114 -10.67 5.48 4.44
N LEU A 115 -10.60 4.30 3.82
CA LEU A 115 -11.49 3.90 2.73
C LEU A 115 -12.81 3.42 3.36
N LYS A 116 -13.94 4.00 2.93
CA LYS A 116 -15.29 3.50 3.29
C LYS A 116 -15.55 2.12 2.71
#